data_AF-A0AAU6FDC9-F1
#
_entry.id   AF-A0AAU6FDC9-F1
#
_cell.length_a   1.000
_cell.length_b   1.000
_cell.length_c   1.000
_cell.angle_alpha   90.00
_cell.angle_beta   90.00
_cell.angle_gamma   90.00
#
_symmetry.space_group_name_H-M   'P 1'
#
loop_
_entity.id
_entity.type
_entity.pdbx_description
1 polymer ?
#
loop_
_entity_poly.entity_id
_entity_poly.type
_entity_poly.pdbx_seq_one_letter_code
_entity_poly.pdbx_strand_id
1 'polypeptide(L)'
;MAEPRLLIWRDTGHFDRFNDRPCTLCGKATPLRSQTNEPVHKVCAEAWNAAYPEAPRHRSGKRDLGTVRFHDDAPTTAKQPAARSATPPSTRTAQPELLLLASEITKE
;
A
#
# COMPACT_ATOMS: atom_id res chain seq x y z
N MET A 1 31.90 -8.86 4.04
CA MET A 1 30.76 -9.59 3.44
C MET A 1 29.54 -8.72 3.66
N ALA A 2 28.76 -8.40 2.62
CA ALA A 2 27.56 -7.59 2.79
C ALA A 2 26.57 -8.37 3.67
N GLU A 3 26.09 -7.75 4.75
CA GLU A 3 25.10 -8.37 5.64
C GLU A 3 23.81 -8.64 4.85
N PRO A 4 23.23 -9.85 4.93
CA PRO A 4 22.00 -10.15 4.22
C PRO A 4 20.89 -9.27 4.79
N ARG A 5 20.41 -8.33 3.97
CA ARG A 5 19.30 -7.45 4.36
C ARG A 5 18.02 -8.29 4.40
N LEU A 6 17.42 -8.39 5.58
CA LEU A 6 16.15 -9.10 5.76
C LEU A 6 15.02 -8.34 5.08
N LEU A 7 14.21 -9.07 4.31
CA LEU A 7 13.09 -8.50 3.58
C LEU A 7 11.91 -8.27 4.52
N ILE A 8 11.19 -7.18 4.32
CA ILE A 8 10.00 -6.79 5.09
C ILE A 8 8.83 -6.65 4.11
N TRP A 9 8.14 -7.77 3.87
CA TRP A 9 6.88 -7.84 3.13
C TRP A 9 5.71 -7.72 4.11
N ARG A 10 5.20 -6.49 4.25
CA ARG A 10 4.09 -6.12 5.13
C ARG A 10 2.75 -6.14 4.41
N ASP A 11 2.74 -5.92 3.09
CA ASP A 11 1.51 -5.92 2.31
C ASP A 11 0.92 -7.34 2.23
N THR A 12 -0.39 -7.47 2.47
CA THR A 12 -1.06 -8.77 2.45
C THR A 12 -1.14 -9.37 1.05
N GLY A 13 -0.95 -8.56 0.00
CA GLY A 13 -0.86 -9.00 -1.39
C GLY A 13 0.31 -9.94 -1.66
N HIS A 14 1.32 -9.97 -0.79
CA HIS A 14 2.38 -10.97 -0.85
C HIS A 14 1.92 -12.38 -0.43
N PHE A 15 0.76 -12.55 0.20
CA PHE A 15 0.33 -13.83 0.75
C PHE A 15 -0.97 -14.33 0.09
N ASP A 16 -0.82 -15.33 -0.79
CA ASP A 16 -1.93 -16.02 -1.46
C ASP A 16 -2.08 -17.43 -0.89
N ARG A 17 -2.94 -17.55 0.13
CA ARG A 17 -3.13 -18.81 0.88
C ARG A 17 -3.88 -19.91 0.12
N PHE A 18 -4.45 -19.60 -1.04
CA PHE A 18 -5.35 -20.51 -1.74
C PHE A 18 -4.70 -21.14 -2.98
N ASN A 19 -3.59 -20.59 -3.44
CA ASN A 19 -2.94 -20.99 -4.67
C ASN A 19 -1.44 -21.08 -4.42
N ASP A 20 -1.03 -22.14 -3.73
CA ASP A 20 0.39 -22.46 -3.59
C ASP A 20 1.01 -22.71 -4.97
N ARG A 21 2.17 -22.10 -5.21
CA ARG A 21 2.94 -22.25 -6.45
C ARG A 21 4.37 -22.66 -6.14
N PRO A 22 5.07 -23.35 -7.04
CA PRO A 22 6.46 -23.72 -6.81
C PRO A 22 7.31 -22.44 -6.73
N CYS A 23 8.12 -22.34 -5.68
CA CYS A 23 9.11 -21.29 -5.52
C CYS A 23 10.08 -21.31 -6.70
N THR A 24 10.27 -20.17 -7.36
CA THR A 24 11.12 -20.10 -8.56
C THR A 24 12.61 -20.35 -8.27
N LEU A 25 13.03 -20.29 -7.00
CA LEU A 25 14.41 -20.51 -6.58
C LEU A 25 14.67 -21.94 -6.10
N CYS A 26 13.74 -22.56 -5.36
CA CYS A 26 13.96 -23.88 -4.76
C CYS A 26 12.95 -24.95 -5.20
N GLY A 27 11.94 -24.60 -5.99
CA GLY A 27 10.90 -25.49 -6.52
C GLY A 27 9.82 -25.91 -5.52
N LYS A 28 10.00 -25.71 -4.22
CA LYS A 28 9.02 -26.12 -3.19
C LYS A 28 7.80 -25.19 -3.19
N ALA A 29 6.63 -25.72 -2.82
CA ALA A 29 5.39 -24.95 -2.75
C ALA A 29 5.51 -23.74 -1.80
N THR A 30 4.93 -22.61 -2.21
CA THR A 30 4.87 -21.37 -1.42
C THR A 30 3.58 -20.58 -1.65
N PRO A 31 2.94 -20.09 -0.57
CA PRO A 31 1.86 -19.12 -0.66
C PRO A 31 2.38 -17.69 -0.89
N LEU A 32 3.70 -17.46 -0.72
CA LEU A 32 4.28 -16.12 -0.84
C LEU A 32 4.50 -15.70 -2.29
N ARG A 33 4.40 -14.38 -2.51
CA ARG A 33 4.68 -13.68 -3.77
C ARG A 33 5.69 -12.57 -3.52
N SER A 34 6.60 -12.35 -4.46
CA SER A 34 7.40 -11.12 -4.50
C SER A 34 6.54 -9.93 -4.96
N GLN A 35 7.13 -8.73 -4.98
CA GLN A 35 6.48 -7.53 -5.54
C GLN A 35 6.03 -7.69 -6.99
N THR A 36 6.71 -8.55 -7.76
CA THR A 36 6.41 -8.85 -9.17
C THR A 36 5.43 -10.02 -9.33
N ASN A 37 4.76 -10.45 -8.25
CA ASN A 37 3.91 -11.64 -8.20
C ASN A 37 4.63 -12.97 -8.48
N GLU A 38 5.96 -13.01 -8.36
CA GLU A 38 6.74 -14.23 -8.52
C GLU A 38 6.59 -15.12 -7.27
N PRO A 39 6.27 -16.42 -7.40
CA PRO A 39 6.18 -17.30 -6.23
C PRO A 39 7.58 -17.56 -5.67
N VAL A 40 7.82 -17.16 -4.43
CA VAL A 40 9.13 -17.30 -3.79
C VAL A 40 8.98 -17.37 -2.27
N HIS A 41 9.80 -18.18 -1.60
CA HIS A 41 9.91 -18.09 -0.14
C HIS A 41 10.70 -16.84 0.23
N LYS A 42 10.29 -16.14 1.29
CA LYS A 42 11.01 -14.99 1.82
C LYS A 42 12.51 -15.27 2.00
N VAL A 43 12.86 -16.39 2.63
CA VAL A 43 14.26 -16.78 2.87
C VAL A 43 15.04 -17.04 1.58
N CYS A 44 14.39 -17.56 0.53
CA CYS A 44 15.04 -17.76 -0.76
C CYS A 44 15.32 -16.42 -1.44
N ALA A 45 14.38 -15.47 -1.35
CA ALA A 45 14.56 -14.12 -1.87
C ALA A 45 15.67 -13.35 -1.14
N GLU A 46 15.75 -13.47 0.19
CA GLU A 46 16.84 -12.89 1.01
C GLU A 46 18.21 -13.49 0.64
N ALA A 47 18.28 -14.82 0.50
CA ALA A 47 19.50 -15.51 0.07
C ALA A 47 19.93 -15.06 -1.33
N TRP A 48 18.98 -14.86 -2.25
CA TRP A 48 19.27 -14.31 -3.58
C TRP A 48 19.85 -12.89 -3.49
N ASN A 49 19.23 -12.00 -2.71
CA ASN A 49 19.75 -10.65 -2.51
C ASN A 49 21.16 -10.61 -1.93
N ALA A 50 21.51 -11.57 -1.08
CA ALA A 50 22.86 -11.70 -0.51
C ALA A 50 23.88 -12.26 -1.51
N ALA A 51 23.44 -13.18 -2.39
CA ALA A 51 24.29 -13.81 -3.40
C ALA A 51 24.60 -12.91 -4.60
N TYR A 52 23.71 -11.95 -4.91
CA TYR A 52 23.83 -11.06 -6.07
C TYR A 52 23.86 -9.57 -5.64
N PRO A 53 24.91 -9.12 -4.93
CA PRO A 53 25.02 -7.72 -4.48
C PRO A 53 25.10 -6.70 -5.63
N GLU A 54 25.56 -7.12 -6.81
CA GLU A 54 25.67 -6.32 -8.03
C GLU A 54 24.37 -6.20 -8.83
N ALA A 55 23.35 -7.01 -8.51
CA ALA A 55 22.07 -6.95 -9.19
C ALA A 55 21.43 -5.55 -9.03
N PRO A 56 20.65 -5.08 -10.02
CA PRO A 56 19.97 -3.80 -9.95
C PRO A 56 19.21 -3.63 -8.62
N ARG A 57 19.51 -2.54 -7.90
CA ARG A 57 18.97 -2.27 -6.56
C ARG A 57 17.71 -1.42 -6.65
N HIS A 58 16.69 -1.76 -5.86
CA HIS A 58 15.52 -0.91 -5.68
C HIS A 58 15.74 -0.02 -4.45
N ARG A 59 15.71 1.30 -4.64
CA ARG A 59 15.95 2.29 -3.56
C ARG A 59 14.80 3.27 -3.48
N SER A 60 14.41 3.63 -2.25
CA SER A 60 13.48 4.72 -1.97
C SER A 60 14.22 5.80 -1.19
N GLY A 61 14.56 6.90 -1.88
CA GLY A 61 15.47 7.92 -1.37
C GLY A 61 16.84 7.33 -1.00
N LYS A 62 17.22 7.45 0.27
CA LYS A 62 18.49 6.91 0.80
C LYS A 62 18.41 5.44 1.23
N ARG A 63 17.21 4.85 1.33
CA ARG A 63 17.03 3.46 1.79
C ARG A 63 17.17 2.51 0.62
N ASP A 64 18.03 1.51 0.77
CA ASP A 64 18.10 0.36 -0.12
C ASP A 64 17.12 -0.70 0.38
N LEU A 65 16.16 -1.05 -0.46
CA LEU A 65 15.04 -1.93 -0.15
C LEU A 65 15.30 -3.36 -0.64
N GLY A 66 16.43 -3.63 -1.30
CA GLY A 66 16.67 -4.92 -1.94
C GLY A 66 17.03 -4.78 -3.41
N THR A 67 16.88 -5.87 -4.13
CA THR A 67 17.05 -5.87 -5.59
C THR A 67 15.72 -5.55 -6.27
N VAL A 68 15.77 -5.12 -7.53
CA VAL A 68 14.55 -4.87 -8.32
C VAL A 68 13.67 -6.12 -8.37
N ARG A 69 14.27 -7.31 -8.42
CA ARG A 69 13.54 -8.58 -8.42
C ARG A 69 12.92 -8.89 -7.05
N PHE A 70 13.68 -8.72 -5.97
CA PHE A 70 13.22 -8.98 -4.61
C PHE A 70 13.57 -7.80 -3.69
N HIS A 71 12.57 -6.97 -3.40
CA HIS A 71 12.69 -5.83 -2.48
C HIS A 71 11.56 -5.80 -1.46
N ASP A 72 11.77 -5.03 -0.40
CA ASP A 72 10.79 -4.66 0.60
C ASP A 72 9.65 -3.87 -0.04
N ASP A 73 8.49 -3.89 0.63
CA ASP A 73 7.47 -2.90 0.35
C ASP A 73 8.06 -1.50 0.51
N ALA A 74 8.11 -0.74 -0.58
CA ALA A 74 8.41 0.67 -0.49
C ALA A 74 7.43 1.29 0.51
N PRO A 75 7.87 2.23 1.37
CA PRO A 75 6.96 2.89 2.29
C PRO A 75 5.81 3.43 1.46
N THR A 76 4.59 2.98 1.75
CA THR A 76 3.40 3.42 1.03
C THR A 76 3.40 4.94 1.11
N THR A 77 3.66 5.63 -0.01
CA THR A 77 3.39 7.06 -0.07
C THR A 77 1.92 7.16 0.27
N ALA A 78 1.60 7.67 1.46
CA ALA A 78 0.24 7.80 1.91
C ALA A 78 -0.55 8.42 0.76
N LYS A 79 -1.52 7.64 0.27
CA LYS A 79 -2.63 8.00 -0.62
C LYS A 79 -2.62 9.49 -0.95
N GLN A 80 -2.17 9.91 -2.14
CA GLN A 80 -2.63 11.22 -2.61
C GLN A 80 -4.17 11.13 -2.59
N PRO A 81 -4.89 11.91 -1.75
CA PRO A 81 -6.30 12.06 -2.03
C PRO A 81 -6.32 12.65 -3.44
N ALA A 82 -6.88 11.90 -4.40
CA ALA A 82 -7.35 12.52 -5.62
C ALA A 82 -8.09 13.78 -5.16
N ALA A 83 -7.59 14.94 -5.55
CA ALA A 83 -8.28 16.20 -5.35
C ALA A 83 -9.65 15.98 -5.97
N ARG A 84 -10.63 15.68 -5.13
CA ARG A 84 -12.02 15.74 -5.51
C ARG A 84 -12.18 17.21 -5.85
N SER A 85 -12.27 17.52 -7.14
CA SER A 85 -12.95 18.72 -7.59
C SER A 85 -14.38 18.60 -7.07
N ALA A 86 -14.55 18.92 -5.80
CA ALA A 86 -15.83 19.10 -5.18
C ALA A 86 -16.31 20.45 -5.69
N THR A 87 -16.98 20.41 -6.85
CA THR A 87 -17.89 21.48 -7.25
C THR A 87 -18.83 21.71 -6.05
N PRO A 88 -18.91 22.92 -5.47
CA PRO A 88 -19.88 23.18 -4.43
C PRO A 88 -21.29 22.99 -5.04
N PRO A 89 -22.23 22.36 -4.34
CA PRO A 89 -23.61 22.35 -4.80
C PRO A 89 -24.13 23.79 -4.83
N SER A 90 -24.59 24.22 -6.01
CA SER A 90 -25.36 25.45 -6.22
C SER A 90 -26.42 25.59 -5.13
N THR A 91 -26.29 26.63 -4.32
CA THR A 91 -27.34 27.13 -3.43
C THR A 91 -28.54 27.51 -4.28
N ARG A 92 -29.56 26.64 -4.27
CA ARG A 92 -30.85 26.90 -4.91
C ARG A 92 -31.61 27.92 -4.07
N THR A 93 -31.76 29.10 -4.68
CA THR A 93 -32.73 30.17 -4.49
C THR A 93 -33.92 29.91 -3.55
N ALA A 94 -34.13 30.93 -2.70
CA ALA A 94 -35.21 31.23 -1.76
C ALA A 94 -36.62 30.67 -1.98
N GLN A 95 -37.28 30.38 -0.86
CA GLN A 95 -38.72 30.63 -0.66
C GLN A 95 -38.89 31.37 0.69
N PRO A 96 -39.53 32.55 0.73
CA PRO A 96 -39.91 33.25 1.95
C PRO A 96 -41.24 32.69 2.48
N GLU A 97 -41.65 33.08 3.70
CA GLU A 97 -42.97 32.85 4.32
C GLU A 97 -43.18 31.52 5.08
N LEU A 98 -42.55 31.35 6.26
CA LEU A 98 -43.23 30.81 7.46
C LEU A 98 -42.32 30.81 8.71
N LEU A 99 -42.05 31.97 9.31
CA LEU A 99 -41.67 32.01 10.74
C LEU A 99 -42.00 33.37 11.37
N LEU A 100 -43.26 33.79 11.20
CA LEU A 100 -43.82 34.89 11.97
C LEU A 100 -45.06 34.36 12.71
N LEU A 101 -44.90 33.47 13.70
CA LEU A 101 -45.94 33.15 14.67
C LEU A 101 -45.47 32.35 15.92
N ALA A 102 -44.27 32.61 16.44
CA ALA A 102 -43.83 31.95 17.68
C ALA A 102 -42.93 32.85 18.55
N SER A 103 -43.46 33.98 18.99
CA SER A 103 -42.78 34.80 20.02
C SER A 103 -43.75 35.70 20.79
N GLU A 104 -44.87 35.14 21.25
CA GLU A 104 -45.73 35.77 22.27
C GLU A 104 -46.13 34.74 23.35
N ILE A 105 -45.15 34.10 24.00
CA ILE A 105 -45.37 33.39 25.27
C ILE A 105 -44.16 33.63 26.17
N THR A 106 -44.04 34.86 26.67
CA THR A 106 -43.47 35.17 28.02
C THR A 106 -43.69 36.65 28.32
N LYS A 107 -44.79 36.98 28.99
CA LYS A 107 -44.84 38.02 30.02
C LYS A 107 -46.16 37.92 30.81
N GLU A 108 -45.98 37.47 32.05
CA GLU A 108 -46.63 37.87 33.32
C GLU A 108 -48.12 38.27 33.32
#